data_AF-A0A351JWP7-F1
#
_entry.id   AF-A0A351JWP7-F1
#
_cell.length_a   1.000
_cell.length_b   1.000
_cell.length_c   1.000
_cell.angle_alpha   90.00
_cell.angle_beta   90.00
_cell.angle_gamma   90.00
#
_symmetry.space_group_name_H-M   'P 1'
#
loop_
_entity.id
_entity.type
_entity.pdbx_description
1 polymer ?
#
loop_
_entity_poly.entity_id
_entity_poly.type
_entity_poly.pdbx_seq_one_letter_code
_entity_poly.pdbx_strand_id
1 'polypeptide(L)'
;MRIVAVVLVGLLAFGAAGLGREEPSPVPLIHGLASLAIPGLGQYLNEEYDKALVHFGVSVALVIGGSYLAAILPYPGFSPFWGVGLAHTLWALYSGWDAYQVALRREGLTLSPLGFSLRF
;
A
#
# COMPACT_ATOMS: atom_id res chain seq x y z
N MET A 1 -2.47 -4.30 -22.39
CA MET A 1 -3.86 -3.78 -22.31
C MET A 1 -4.78 -4.60 -21.41
N ARG A 2 -4.77 -5.95 -21.45
CA ARG A 2 -5.65 -6.78 -20.60
C ARG A 2 -5.42 -6.62 -19.10
N ILE A 3 -4.16 -6.55 -18.64
CA ILE A 3 -3.83 -6.40 -17.20
C ILE A 3 -4.29 -5.04 -16.66
N VAL A 4 -4.07 -3.96 -17.42
CA VAL A 4 -4.52 -2.60 -17.05
C VAL A 4 -6.04 -2.56 -16.93
N ALA A 5 -6.76 -3.21 -17.84
CA ALA A 5 -8.22 -3.32 -17.78
C ALA A 5 -8.70 -4.10 -16.54
N VAL A 6 -8.02 -5.21 -16.18
CA VAL A 6 -8.35 -5.99 -14.97
C VAL A 6 -8.09 -5.18 -13.70
N VAL A 7 -6.97 -4.45 -13.63
CA VAL A 7 -6.66 -3.56 -12.49
C VAL A 7 -7.68 -2.43 -12.39
N LEU A 8 -8.03 -1.78 -13.50
CA LEU A 8 -9.03 -0.71 -13.53
C LEU A 8 -10.42 -1.23 -13.15
N VAL A 9 -10.82 -2.41 -13.64
CA VAL A 9 -12.09 -3.04 -13.28
C VAL A 9 -12.11 -3.44 -11.80
N GLY A 10 -11.00 -3.95 -11.26
CA GLY A 10 -10.86 -4.22 -9.83
C GLY A 10 -11.01 -2.96 -8.98
N LEU A 11 -10.39 -1.85 -9.39
CA LEU A 11 -10.50 -0.56 -8.71
C LEU A 11 -11.92 0.03 -8.81
N LEU A 12 -12.57 -0.07 -9.97
CA LEU A 12 -13.93 0.42 -10.19
C LEU A 12 -14.97 -0.42 -9.42
N ALA A 13 -14.81 -1.74 -9.38
CA ALA A 13 -15.67 -2.64 -8.63
C ALA A 13 -15.56 -2.39 -7.11
N PHE A 14 -14.37 -2.05 -6.62
CA PHE A 14 -14.14 -1.69 -5.21
C PHE A 14 -14.77 -0.33 -4.87
N GLY A 15 -14.74 0.65 -5.78
CA GLY A 15 -15.36 1.97 -5.60
C GLY A 15 -16.89 1.99 -5.64
N ALA A 16 -17.51 1.10 -6.43
CA ALA A 16 -18.97 1.08 -6.61
C ALA A 16 -19.76 0.61 -5.37
N ALA A 17 -19.12 -0.10 -4.43
CA ALA A 17 -19.76 -0.61 -3.21
C ALA A 17 -20.08 0.47 -2.16
N GLY A 18 -19.68 1.73 -2.37
CA GLY A 18 -19.78 2.83 -1.39
C GLY A 18 -20.87 3.88 -1.61
N LEU A 19 -21.66 3.82 -2.69
CA LEU A 19 -22.47 4.94 -3.21
C LEU A 19 -23.74 5.34 -2.41
N GLY A 20 -23.80 5.12 -1.09
CA GLY A 20 -25.00 5.46 -0.31
C GLY A 20 -24.84 5.60 1.19
N ARG A 21 -23.61 5.83 1.70
CA ARG A 21 -23.36 6.00 3.13
C ARG A 21 -22.69 7.35 3.40
N GLU A 22 -22.98 7.92 4.57
CA GLU A 22 -22.31 9.09 5.14
C GLU A 22 -20.81 8.99 4.84
N GLU A 23 -20.23 9.99 4.15
CA GLU A 23 -18.86 9.88 3.64
C GLU A 23 -17.92 9.63 4.83
N PRO A 24 -17.30 8.44 4.92
CA PRO A 24 -16.30 8.18 5.93
C PRO A 24 -15.20 9.22 5.74
N SER A 25 -14.59 9.66 6.85
CA SER A 25 -13.47 10.59 6.78
C SER A 25 -12.46 10.11 5.73
N PRO A 26 -11.95 11.01 4.87
CA PRO A 26 -11.00 10.64 3.83
C PRO A 26 -9.61 10.34 4.39
N VAL A 27 -9.35 10.62 5.66
CA VAL A 27 -8.05 10.51 6.32
C VAL A 27 -7.43 9.11 6.16
N PRO A 28 -8.16 7.99 6.36
CA PRO A 28 -7.55 6.67 6.19
C PRO A 28 -7.10 6.42 4.76
N LEU A 29 -7.90 6.86 3.78
CA LEU A 29 -7.52 6.74 2.36
C LEU A 29 -6.30 7.59 2.05
N ILE A 30 -6.23 8.84 2.54
CA ILE A 30 -5.09 9.73 2.37
C ILE A 30 -3.82 9.08 2.94
N HIS A 31 -3.90 8.52 4.16
CA HIS A 31 -2.76 7.88 4.82
C HIS A 31 -2.33 6.62 4.06
N GLY A 32 -3.28 5.81 3.60
CA GLY A 32 -2.99 4.64 2.78
C GLY A 32 -2.33 4.97 1.45
N LEU A 33 -2.86 5.95 0.71
CA LEU A 33 -2.29 6.41 -0.56
C LEU A 33 -0.93 7.07 -0.36
N ALA A 34 -0.74 7.82 0.72
CA ALA A 34 0.54 8.41 1.07
C ALA A 34 1.61 7.32 1.26
N SER A 35 1.32 6.23 1.99
CA SER A 35 2.26 5.12 2.16
C SER A 35 2.41 4.22 0.93
N LEU A 36 1.40 4.16 0.06
CA LEU A 36 1.55 3.50 -1.23
C LEU A 36 2.54 4.25 -2.13
N ALA A 37 2.46 5.58 -2.14
CA ALA A 37 3.36 6.42 -2.93
C ALA A 37 4.78 6.47 -2.33
N ILE A 38 4.87 6.60 -1.01
CA ILE A 38 6.13 6.64 -0.27
C ILE A 38 5.98 5.73 0.96
N PRO A 39 6.47 4.48 0.90
CA PRO A 39 6.36 3.55 2.02
C PRO A 39 6.84 4.16 3.34
N GLY A 40 5.98 4.14 4.34
CA GLY A 40 6.20 4.74 5.67
C GLY A 40 5.54 6.11 5.88
N LEU A 41 5.21 6.84 4.82
CA LEU A 41 4.62 8.19 4.96
C LEU A 41 3.24 8.15 5.64
N GLY A 42 2.40 7.18 5.31
CA GLY A 42 1.10 7.01 5.96
C GLY A 42 1.22 6.66 7.44
N GLN A 43 2.21 5.85 7.83
CA GLN A 43 2.52 5.58 9.24
C GLN A 43 3.01 6.84 9.95
N TYR A 44 3.81 7.68 9.29
CA TYR A 44 4.26 8.96 9.83
C TYR A 44 3.07 9.91 10.09
N LEU A 45 2.12 9.99 9.16
CA LEU A 45 0.89 10.77 9.32
C LEU A 45 -0.01 10.20 10.44
N ASN A 46 0.08 8.89 10.69
CA ASN A 46 -0.52 8.24 11.84
C ASN A 46 0.32 8.37 13.13
N GLU A 47 1.39 9.17 13.17
CA GLU A 47 2.28 9.32 14.34
C GLU A 47 2.95 8.00 14.80
N GLU A 48 2.97 6.97 13.96
CA GLU A 48 3.63 5.68 14.21
C GLU A 48 5.06 5.74 13.67
N TYR A 49 5.89 6.63 14.23
CA TYR A 49 7.20 6.97 13.67
C TYR A 49 8.16 5.78 13.54
N ASP A 50 8.15 4.85 14.50
CA ASP A 50 8.98 3.64 14.45
C ASP A 50 8.57 2.76 13.25
N LYS A 51 7.27 2.61 13.01
CA LYS A 51 6.77 1.87 11.84
C LYS A 51 7.06 2.63 10.55
N ALA A 52 6.91 3.95 10.55
CA ALA A 52 7.23 4.78 9.39
C ALA A 52 8.69 4.55 8.93
N LEU A 53 9.62 4.54 9.89
CA LEU A 53 11.03 4.27 9.63
C LEU A 53 11.25 2.85 9.10
N VAL A 54 10.57 1.84 9.65
CA VAL A 54 10.67 0.46 9.16
C VAL A 54 10.17 0.33 7.73
N HIS A 55 8.99 0.86 7.42
CA HIS A 55 8.42 0.79 6.08
C HIS A 55 9.28 1.51 5.05
N PHE A 56 9.79 2.70 5.39
CA PHE A 56 10.69 3.45 4.53
C PHE A 56 12.03 2.72 4.36
N GLY A 57 12.64 2.26 5.46
CA GLY A 57 13.93 1.58 5.46
C GLY A 57 13.93 0.30 4.62
N VAL A 58 12.89 -0.54 4.74
CA VAL A 58 12.73 -1.74 3.91
C VAL A 58 12.57 -1.36 2.44
N SER A 59 11.82 -0.31 2.14
CA SER A 59 11.65 0.19 0.77
C SER A 59 12.99 0.61 0.15
N VAL A 60 13.79 1.38 0.89
CA VAL A 60 15.15 1.78 0.51
C VAL A 60 16.05 0.55 0.32
N ALA A 61 16.01 -0.41 1.25
CA ALA A 61 16.79 -1.63 1.17
C ALA A 61 16.43 -2.48 -0.06
N LEU A 62 15.14 -2.57 -0.41
CA LEU A 62 14.68 -3.26 -1.62
C LEU A 62 15.19 -2.57 -2.88
N VAL A 63 15.11 -1.23 -2.97
CA VAL A 63 15.56 -0.51 -4.17
C VAL A 63 17.08 -0.57 -4.29
N ILE A 64 17.82 -0.16 -3.25
CA ILE A 64 19.29 -0.08 -3.31
C ILE A 64 19.90 -1.48 -3.27
N GLY A 65 19.60 -2.24 -2.21
CA GLY A 65 20.15 -3.58 -2.01
C GLY A 65 19.70 -4.54 -3.10
N GLY A 66 18.43 -4.48 -3.50
CA GLY A 66 17.92 -5.27 -4.62
C GLY A 66 18.60 -4.92 -5.94
N SER A 67 18.87 -3.64 -6.22
CA SER A 67 19.57 -3.24 -7.45
C SER A 67 21.02 -3.74 -7.49
N TYR A 68 21.75 -3.69 -6.37
CA TYR A 68 23.08 -4.28 -6.29
C TYR A 68 23.06 -5.81 -6.48
N LEU A 69 22.12 -6.51 -5.83
CA LEU A 69 21.95 -7.94 -6.02
C LEU A 69 21.62 -8.28 -7.47
N ALA A 70 20.73 -7.50 -8.09
CA ALA A 70 20.32 -7.69 -9.47
C ALA A 70 21.45 -7.45 -10.48
N ALA A 71 22.38 -6.55 -10.18
CA ALA A 71 23.53 -6.27 -11.03
C ALA A 71 24.59 -7.38 -11.02
N ILE A 72 24.70 -8.14 -9.93
CA ILE A 72 25.77 -9.13 -9.73
C ILE A 72 25.29 -10.55 -10.07
N LEU A 73 24.00 -10.84 -9.89
CA LEU A 73 23.47 -12.17 -10.13
C LEU A 73 23.38 -12.50 -11.64
N PRO A 74 24.02 -13.57 -12.12
CA PRO A 74 23.86 -14.02 -13.49
C PRO A 74 22.42 -14.50 -13.74
N TYR A 75 21.83 -14.13 -14.88
CA TYR A 75 20.43 -14.40 -15.16
C TYR A 75 20.19 -15.10 -16.51
N PRO A 76 19.95 -16.42 -16.52
CA PRO A 76 19.46 -17.11 -17.71
C PRO A 76 17.92 -17.00 -17.77
N GLY A 77 17.40 -15.88 -18.29
CA GLY A 77 15.99 -15.73 -18.64
C GLY A 77 15.23 -14.60 -17.93
N PHE A 78 15.12 -14.63 -16.60
CA PHE A 78 14.40 -13.61 -15.84
C PHE A 78 15.36 -12.60 -15.21
N SER A 79 15.26 -11.33 -15.63
CA SER A 79 16.09 -10.27 -15.05
C SER A 79 15.71 -10.02 -13.59
N PRO A 80 16.66 -10.12 -12.63
CA PRO A 80 16.39 -9.89 -11.21
C PRO A 80 15.83 -8.48 -10.91
N PHE A 81 16.06 -7.50 -11.80
CA PHE A 81 15.46 -6.17 -11.70
C PHE A 81 13.92 -6.21 -11.70
N TRP A 82 13.30 -7.15 -12.44
CA TRP A 82 11.84 -7.34 -12.38
C TRP A 82 11.40 -7.89 -11.02
N GLY A 83 12.20 -8.77 -10.42
CA GLY A 83 11.95 -9.30 -9.09
C GLY A 83 12.01 -8.20 -8.02
N VAL A 84 13.01 -7.31 -8.12
CA VAL A 84 13.14 -6.13 -7.24
C VAL A 84 11.94 -5.21 -7.40
N GLY A 85 11.54 -4.91 -8.63
CA GLY A 85 10.35 -4.09 -8.90
C GLY A 85 9.09 -4.68 -8.29
N LEU A 86 8.85 -5.99 -8.49
CA LEU A 86 7.70 -6.68 -7.91
C LEU A 86 7.72 -6.67 -6.38
N ALA A 87 8.88 -6.96 -5.77
CA ALA A 87 9.05 -6.94 -4.32
C ALA A 87 8.76 -5.55 -3.74
N HIS A 88 9.28 -4.50 -4.38
CA HIS A 88 9.01 -3.12 -4.00
C HIS A 88 7.53 -2.75 -4.15
N THR A 89 6.87 -3.14 -5.25
CA THR A 89 5.43 -2.90 -5.45
C THR A 89 4.59 -3.59 -4.37
N LEU A 90 4.87 -4.86 -4.07
CA LEU A 90 4.15 -5.59 -3.02
C LEU A 90 4.38 -4.96 -1.65
N TRP A 91 5.60 -4.49 -1.37
CA TRP A 91 5.91 -3.78 -0.13
C TRP A 91 5.16 -2.45 -0.02
N ALA A 92 5.06 -1.68 -1.10
CA ALA A 92 4.32 -0.43 -1.13
C ALA A 92 2.81 -0.65 -0.91
N LEU A 93 2.22 -1.68 -1.53
CA LEU A 93 0.83 -2.08 -1.29
C LEU A 93 0.60 -2.45 0.18
N TYR A 94 1.51 -3.25 0.75
CA TYR A 94 1.44 -3.61 2.17
C TYR A 94 1.56 -2.38 3.08
N SER A 95 2.51 -1.47 2.80
CA SER A 95 2.70 -0.25 3.58
C SER A 95 1.48 0.66 3.54
N GLY A 96 0.86 0.83 2.37
CA GLY A 96 -0.38 1.59 2.23
C GLY A 96 -1.55 0.94 2.97
N TRP A 97 -1.70 -0.38 2.86
CA TRP A 97 -2.74 -1.12 3.58
C TRP A 97 -2.61 -1.00 5.11
N ASP A 98 -1.39 -1.13 5.65
CA ASP A 98 -1.15 -0.98 7.08
C ASP A 98 -1.50 0.44 7.56
N ALA A 99 -1.05 1.49 6.85
CA ALA A 99 -1.35 2.87 7.18
C ALA A 99 -2.86 3.18 7.15
N TYR A 100 -3.55 2.67 6.14
CA TYR A 100 -5.00 2.76 6.01
C TYR A 100 -5.71 2.10 7.20
N GLN A 101 -5.29 0.89 7.59
CA GLN A 101 -5.90 0.17 8.70
C GLN A 101 -5.62 0.80 10.06
N VAL A 102 -4.44 1.39 10.26
CA VAL A 102 -4.14 2.17 11.47
C VAL A 102 -5.05 3.39 11.55
N ALA A 103 -5.19 4.15 10.46
CA ALA A 103 -6.03 5.33 10.41
C ALA A 103 -7.51 4.97 10.64
N LEU A 104 -8.02 3.91 10.03
CA LEU A 104 -9.36 3.38 10.31
C LEU A 104 -9.59 3.14 11.80
N ARG A 105 -8.66 2.42 12.46
CA ARG A 105 -8.76 2.14 13.89
C ARG A 105 -8.75 3.40 14.74
N ARG A 106 -7.95 4.41 14.38
CA ARG A 106 -7.90 5.71 15.08
C ARG A 106 -9.20 6.49 14.94
N GLU A 107 -9.90 6.33 13.82
CA GLU A 107 -11.21 6.93 13.60
C GLU A 107 -12.38 6.11 14.16
N GLY A 108 -12.11 4.98 14.83
CA GLY A 108 -13.17 4.09 15.30
C GLY A 108 -13.93 3.38 14.18
N LEU A 109 -13.35 3.32 12.98
CA LEU A 109 -13.92 2.69 11.80
C LEU A 109 -13.32 1.29 11.59
N THR A 110 -14.10 0.39 10.99
CA THR A 110 -13.63 -0.92 10.51
C THR A 110 -14.13 -1.18 9.10
N LEU A 111 -13.38 -1.97 8.34
CA LEU A 111 -13.88 -2.52 7.08
C LEU A 111 -14.87 -3.66 7.36
N SER A 112 -16.06 -3.56 6.78
CA SER A 112 -17.04 -4.62 6.65
C SER A 112 -17.15 -5.05 5.17
N PRO A 113 -17.65 -6.26 4.89
CA PRO A 113 -17.90 -6.71 3.51
C PRO A 113 -18.82 -5.78 2.69
N LEU A 114 -19.56 -4.90 3.36
CA LEU A 114 -20.51 -3.97 2.76
C LEU A 114 -20.01 -2.51 2.78
N GLY A 115 -18.78 -2.23 3.23
CA GLY A 115 -18.25 -0.86 3.41
C GLY A 115 -17.74 -0.60 4.83
N PHE A 116 -17.76 0.64 5.30
CA PHE A 116 -17.27 1.00 6.63
C PHE A 116 -18.32 0.75 7.72
N SER A 117 -17.90 0.31 8.90
CA SER A 117 -18.74 0.17 10.10
C SER A 117 -18.06 0.77 11.32
N LEU A 118 -18.84 1.34 12.24
CA LEU A 118 -18.35 1.82 13.54
C LEU A 118 -17.94 0.63 14.41
N ARG A 119 -16.83 0.77 15.13
CA ARG A 119 -16.36 -0.17 16.14
C ARG A 119 -16.94 0.26 17.50
N PHE A 120 -17.93 -0.48 18.00
CA PHE A 120 -18.40 -0.36 19.39
C PHE A 120 -17.49 -1.14 20.34
#